data_AF-A0A7X1TRM2-F1
#
_entry.id   AF-A0A7X1TRM2-F1
#
_cell.length_a   1.000
_cell.length_b   1.000
_cell.length_c   1.000
_cell.angle_alpha   90.00
_cell.angle_beta   90.00
_cell.angle_gamma   90.00
#
_symmetry.space_group_name_H-M   'P 1'
#
loop_
_entity.id
_entity.type
_entity.pdbx_description
1 polymer ?
#
loop_
_entity_poly.entity_id
_entity_poly.type
_entity_poly.pdbx_seq_one_letter_code
_entity_poly.pdbx_strand_id
1 'polypeptide(L)'
;MLVRYVASPVGPYDELLWAELTRTPAGWRPQVRAIVVSTRESVVWGRRNWGIPKHLARFDWTGSERVGDVRVTGEDGAEVARLGYQVGTWRVPLSTALLPSPLRTLAQPGLDGAGDWLLTPLEASGRVTPARLSVGHLRGLSPTPRRVRPLLTLGVPDFRLVFPVPQPLQIGQA
;
A
#
# COMPACT_ATOMS: atom_id res chain seq x y z
N MET A 1 0.02 -3.55 -3.47
CA MET A 1 -0.06 -2.26 -4.19
C MET A 1 1.36 -1.85 -4.56
N LEU A 2 1.62 -1.55 -5.83
CA LEU A 2 2.91 -1.06 -6.32
C LEU A 2 2.64 0.32 -6.95
N VAL A 3 3.30 1.37 -6.45
CA VAL A 3 3.06 2.75 -6.89
C VAL A 3 4.39 3.46 -7.09
N ARG A 4 4.44 4.27 -8.14
CA ARG A 4 5.48 5.27 -8.37
C ARG A 4 4.83 6.65 -8.28
N TYR A 5 5.05 7.33 -7.17
CA TYR A 5 4.53 8.68 -6.97
C TYR A 5 5.42 9.68 -7.71
N VAL A 6 4.87 10.33 -8.74
CA VAL A 6 5.54 11.44 -9.43
C VAL A 6 5.51 12.72 -8.59
N ALA A 7 4.50 12.88 -7.74
CA ALA A 7 4.38 13.99 -6.80
C ALA A 7 3.72 13.52 -5.48
N SER A 8 4.23 14.04 -4.36
CA SER A 8 3.64 13.89 -3.03
C SER A 8 4.08 15.04 -2.13
N PRO A 9 3.48 15.25 -0.94
CA PRO A 9 3.92 16.27 0.02
C PRO A 9 5.38 16.13 0.48
N VAL A 10 5.96 14.93 0.35
CA VAL A 10 7.36 14.62 0.69
C VAL A 10 8.25 14.41 -0.54
N GLY A 11 7.78 14.84 -1.73
CA GLY A 11 8.46 14.61 -3.00
C GLY A 11 8.13 13.27 -3.65
N PRO A 12 8.69 12.98 -4.85
CA PRO A 12 8.47 11.71 -5.54
C PRO A 12 9.09 10.53 -4.78
N TYR A 13 8.40 9.40 -4.77
CA TYR A 13 8.92 8.15 -4.20
C TYR A 13 8.19 6.93 -4.76
N ASP A 14 8.81 5.76 -4.65
CA ASP A 14 8.22 4.48 -5.00
C ASP A 14 7.76 3.74 -3.74
N GLU A 15 6.69 2.97 -3.85
CA GLU A 15 6.07 2.25 -2.75
C GLU A 15 5.62 0.85 -3.19
N LEU A 16 6.00 -0.16 -2.42
CA LEU A 16 5.41 -1.49 -2.47
C LEU A 16 4.76 -1.79 -1.13
N LEU A 17 3.44 -1.92 -1.14
CA LEU A 17 2.59 -2.15 0.03
C LEU A 17 1.90 -3.51 -0.07
N TRP A 18 1.93 -4.26 1.02
CA TRP A 18 1.14 -5.46 1.23
C TRP A 18 0.10 -5.22 2.32
N ALA A 19 -1.16 -5.44 1.97
CA ALA A 19 -2.28 -5.34 2.88
C ALA A 19 -3.23 -6.52 2.70
N GLU A 20 -3.90 -6.89 3.80
CA GLU A 20 -4.81 -8.02 3.86
C GLU A 20 -6.10 -7.59 4.55
N LEU A 21 -7.22 -8.21 4.19
CA LEU A 21 -8.46 -8.09 4.95
C LEU A 21 -8.37 -9.03 6.16
N THR A 22 -8.32 -8.47 7.37
CA THR A 22 -8.15 -9.24 8.61
C THR A 22 -9.28 -8.98 9.59
N ARG A 23 -9.49 -9.91 10.53
CA ARG A 23 -10.42 -9.71 11.64
C ARG A 23 -9.73 -8.88 12.71
N THR A 24 -10.17 -7.63 12.86
CA THR A 24 -9.69 -6.68 13.87
C THR A 24 -10.73 -6.51 14.97
N PRO A 25 -10.39 -5.86 16.10
CA PRO A 25 -11.38 -5.51 17.12
C PRO A 25 -12.54 -4.66 16.57
N ALA A 26 -12.31 -3.87 15.52
CA ALA A 26 -13.34 -3.06 14.86
C ALA A 26 -14.17 -3.82 13.79
N GLY A 27 -13.98 -5.12 13.60
CA GLY A 27 -14.58 -5.88 12.50
C GLY A 27 -13.57 -6.34 11.45
N TRP A 28 -14.08 -6.87 10.34
CA TRP A 28 -13.26 -7.08 9.14
C TRP A 28 -12.80 -5.73 8.59
N ARG A 29 -11.49 -5.52 8.52
CA ARG A 29 -10.86 -4.29 8.06
C ARG A 29 -9.58 -4.58 7.28
N PRO A 30 -9.25 -3.79 6.24
CA PRO A 30 -7.93 -3.86 5.62
C PRO A 30 -6.85 -3.45 6.63
N GLN A 31 -5.75 -4.19 6.62
CA GLN A 31 -4.59 -3.98 7.47
C GLN A 31 -3.32 -3.97 6.62
N VAL A 32 -2.50 -2.93 6.74
CA VAL A 32 -1.19 -2.90 6.06
C VAL A 32 -0.21 -3.75 6.86
N ARG A 33 0.23 -4.86 6.27
CA ARG A 33 1.10 -5.85 6.91
C ARG A 33 2.57 -5.50 6.73
N ALA A 34 2.93 -5.00 5.55
CA ALA A 34 4.31 -4.63 5.21
C ALA A 34 4.31 -3.54 4.14
N ILE A 35 5.32 -2.67 4.19
CA ILE A 35 5.52 -1.64 3.16
C ILE A 35 7.00 -1.32 3.04
N VAL A 36 7.46 -1.17 1.81
CA VAL A 36 8.79 -0.67 1.50
C VAL A 36 8.72 0.54 0.58
N VAL A 37 9.60 1.51 0.79
CA VAL A 37 9.60 2.80 0.08
C VAL A 37 11.00 3.23 -0.34
N SER A 38 11.10 4.07 -1.37
CA SER A 38 12.40 4.53 -1.89
C SER A 38 13.03 5.72 -1.16
N THR A 39 12.30 6.41 -0.29
CA THR A 39 12.79 7.60 0.43
C THR A 39 12.65 7.46 1.94
N ARG A 40 13.65 7.97 2.68
CA ARG A 40 13.70 7.89 4.16
C ARG A 40 12.63 8.78 4.80
N GLU A 41 12.31 9.88 4.16
CA GLU A 41 11.27 10.82 4.56
C GLU A 41 9.91 10.11 4.65
N SER A 42 9.58 9.26 3.67
CA SER A 42 8.34 8.47 3.69
C SER A 42 8.31 7.42 4.82
N VAL A 43 9.47 6.87 5.21
CA VAL A 43 9.60 5.93 6.34
C VAL A 43 9.31 6.63 7.67
N VAL A 44 9.95 7.76 7.93
CA VAL A 44 9.87 8.48 9.21
C VAL A 44 8.44 8.95 9.49
N TRP A 45 7.77 9.54 8.50
CA TRP A 45 6.40 10.01 8.66
C TRP A 45 5.38 8.87 8.74
N GLY A 46 5.58 7.78 7.99
CA GLY A 46 4.65 6.64 7.99
C GLY A 46 4.60 5.87 9.31
N ARG A 47 5.78 5.65 9.92
CA ARG A 47 5.88 4.96 11.22
C ARG A 47 5.32 5.84 12.34
N ARG A 48 5.78 7.09 12.45
CA ARG A 48 5.40 8.00 13.53
C ARG A 48 3.92 8.33 13.58
N ASN A 49 3.27 8.46 12.42
CA ASN A 49 1.89 8.95 12.36
C ASN A 49 0.84 7.84 12.24
N TRP A 50 1.16 6.65 11.69
CA TRP A 50 0.17 5.61 11.38
C TRP A 50 0.54 4.19 11.83
N GLY A 51 1.66 4.00 12.55
CA GLY A 51 2.06 2.68 13.05
C GLY A 51 2.42 1.66 11.96
N ILE A 52 2.68 2.11 10.73
CA ILE A 52 2.88 1.22 9.59
C ILE A 52 4.35 0.78 9.51
N PRO A 53 4.67 -0.53 9.41
CA PRO A 53 6.04 -1.03 9.33
C PRO A 53 6.68 -0.73 7.96
N LYS A 54 7.11 0.52 7.78
CA LYS A 54 7.86 0.99 6.61
C LYS A 54 9.34 0.70 6.74
N HIS A 55 9.91 0.14 5.68
CA HIS A 55 11.34 -0.06 5.51
C HIS A 55 11.81 0.61 4.22
N LEU A 56 13.08 0.99 4.17
CA LEU A 56 13.66 1.57 2.96
C LEU A 56 14.03 0.45 1.98
N ALA A 57 13.79 0.68 0.70
CA ALA A 57 14.19 -0.22 -0.38
C ALA A 57 14.52 0.58 -1.65
N ARG A 58 15.38 0.03 -2.49
CA ARG A 58 15.67 0.54 -3.82
C ARG A 58 14.73 -0.09 -4.84
N PHE A 59 14.25 0.72 -5.77
CA PHE A 59 13.37 0.29 -6.86
C PHE A 59 14.07 0.53 -8.20
N ASP A 60 14.43 -0.54 -8.90
CA ASP A 60 15.03 -0.50 -10.22
C ASP A 60 13.97 -0.86 -11.26
N TRP A 61 13.47 0.16 -11.95
CA TRP A 61 12.42 0.03 -12.95
C TRP A 61 13.02 -0.04 -14.35
N THR A 62 12.47 -0.93 -15.18
CA THR A 62 12.85 -1.09 -16.58
C THR A 62 11.60 -1.12 -17.45
N GLY A 63 11.69 -0.57 -18.66
CA GLY A 63 10.58 -0.49 -19.60
C GLY A 63 9.94 0.90 -19.67
N SER A 64 8.64 0.94 -19.92
CA SER A 64 7.84 2.14 -20.10
C SER A 64 6.82 2.31 -18.98
N GLU A 65 6.14 3.46 -18.91
CA GLU A 65 5.06 3.70 -17.94
C GLU A 65 3.92 2.68 -18.01
N ARG A 66 3.68 2.08 -19.17
CA ARG A 66 2.57 1.12 -19.36
C ARG A 66 3.00 -0.32 -19.25
N VAL A 67 4.24 -0.65 -19.58
CA VAL A 67 4.73 -2.03 -19.59
C VAL A 67 6.16 -2.03 -19.15
N GLY A 68 6.46 -2.83 -18.13
CA GLY A 68 7.81 -2.94 -17.62
C GLY A 68 7.92 -3.91 -16.45
N ASP A 69 9.08 -3.85 -15.84
CA ASP A 69 9.45 -4.64 -14.67
C ASP A 69 10.03 -3.72 -13.60
N VAL A 70 9.91 -4.16 -12.35
CA VAL A 70 10.57 -3.54 -11.21
C VAL A 70 11.24 -4.60 -10.35
N ARG A 71 12.50 -4.35 -10.01
CA ARG A 71 13.22 -5.06 -8.96
C ARG A 71 13.25 -4.19 -7.72
N VAL A 72 12.87 -4.78 -6.59
CA VAL A 72 12.88 -4.12 -5.28
C VAL A 72 13.92 -4.79 -4.41
N THR A 73 14.86 -4.01 -3.87
CA THR A 73 16.01 -4.49 -3.09
C THR A 73 16.02 -3.77 -1.74
N GLY A 74 16.11 -4.51 -0.63
CA GLY A 74 16.19 -3.95 0.72
C GLY A 74 17.51 -3.22 0.97
N GLU A 75 17.59 -2.48 2.10
CA GLU A 75 18.85 -1.84 2.54
C GLU A 75 19.99 -2.84 2.79
N ASP A 76 19.66 -4.08 3.14
CA ASP A 76 20.59 -5.20 3.31
C ASP A 76 21.09 -5.78 1.97
N GLY A 77 20.62 -5.27 0.84
CA GLY A 77 20.94 -5.77 -0.49
C GLY A 77 20.14 -7.01 -0.90
N ALA A 78 19.24 -7.52 -0.05
CA ALA A 78 18.41 -8.67 -0.37
C ALA A 78 17.29 -8.28 -1.34
N GLU A 79 16.99 -9.15 -2.32
CA GLU A 79 15.86 -8.91 -3.22
C GLU A 79 14.53 -9.09 -2.45
N VAL A 80 13.79 -7.99 -2.30
CA VAL A 80 12.48 -7.96 -1.64
C VAL A 80 11.41 -8.50 -2.58
N ALA A 81 11.42 -8.01 -3.82
CA ALA A 81 10.42 -8.35 -4.83
C ALA A 81 10.95 -8.23 -6.27
N ARG A 82 10.33 -9.01 -7.16
CA ARG A 82 10.42 -8.83 -8.61
C ARG A 82 9.04 -8.91 -9.22
N LEU A 83 8.61 -7.82 -9.86
CA LEU A 83 7.27 -7.65 -10.36
C LEU A 83 7.31 -7.17 -11.82
N GLY A 84 6.51 -7.78 -12.67
CA GLY A 84 6.23 -7.28 -14.03
C GLY A 84 4.84 -6.66 -14.08
N TYR A 85 4.64 -5.62 -14.87
CA TYR A 85 3.34 -4.95 -14.99
C TYR A 85 3.00 -4.61 -16.44
N GLN A 86 1.71 -4.63 -16.73
CA GLN A 86 1.12 -4.13 -17.97
C GLN A 86 -0.16 -3.35 -17.64
N VAL A 87 -0.24 -2.11 -18.07
CA VAL A 87 -1.31 -1.17 -17.77
C VAL A 87 -2.07 -0.86 -19.05
N GLY A 88 -3.38 -1.10 -19.03
CA GLY A 88 -4.25 -0.80 -20.16
C GLY A 88 -4.42 0.70 -20.41
N THR A 89 -5.18 1.01 -21.45
CA THR A 89 -5.45 2.40 -21.86
C THR A 89 -6.85 2.88 -21.47
N TRP A 90 -7.78 1.97 -21.22
CA TRP A 90 -9.17 2.32 -20.90
C TRP A 90 -9.30 2.82 -19.46
N ARG A 91 -9.92 3.97 -19.26
CA ARG A 91 -9.99 4.64 -17.95
C ARG A 91 -11.45 4.74 -17.48
N VAL A 92 -11.75 4.14 -16.34
CA VAL A 92 -13.04 4.30 -15.66
C VAL A 92 -12.85 5.09 -14.35
N PRO A 93 -13.80 5.95 -13.97
CA PRO A 93 -13.70 6.71 -12.72
C PRO A 93 -13.71 5.75 -11.51
N LEU A 94 -12.80 5.97 -10.57
CA LEU A 94 -12.73 5.29 -9.28
C LEU A 94 -13.04 6.29 -8.16
N SER A 95 -13.93 5.93 -7.25
CA SER A 95 -14.11 6.64 -5.98
C SER A 95 -14.32 5.64 -4.86
N THR A 96 -13.54 5.75 -3.78
CA THR A 96 -13.75 4.93 -2.57
C THR A 96 -15.04 5.28 -1.83
N ALA A 97 -15.72 6.36 -2.21
CA ALA A 97 -17.07 6.66 -1.73
C ALA A 97 -18.05 5.52 -2.02
N LEU A 98 -17.81 4.75 -3.10
CA LEU A 98 -18.60 3.58 -3.49
C LEU A 98 -18.29 2.33 -2.66
N LEU A 99 -17.17 2.29 -1.94
CA LEU A 99 -16.82 1.17 -1.06
C LEU A 99 -17.47 1.35 0.32
N PRO A 100 -18.01 0.27 0.93
CA PRO A 100 -18.48 0.29 2.30
C PRO A 100 -17.40 0.84 3.26
N SER A 101 -17.82 1.64 4.24
CA SER A 101 -16.92 2.27 5.22
C SER A 101 -15.87 1.31 5.83
N PRO A 102 -16.24 0.07 6.23
CA PRO A 102 -15.28 -0.93 6.68
C PRO A 102 -14.13 -1.22 5.72
N LEU A 103 -14.41 -1.35 4.42
CA LEU A 103 -13.42 -1.73 3.41
C LEU A 103 -12.51 -0.57 3.01
N ARG A 104 -12.89 0.67 3.31
CA ARG A 104 -12.06 1.86 3.13
C ARG A 104 -11.43 2.37 4.42
N THR A 105 -11.57 1.66 5.54
CA THR A 105 -10.97 2.07 6.83
C THR A 105 -9.84 1.12 7.19
N LEU A 106 -8.60 1.59 7.15
CA LEU A 106 -7.46 0.80 7.65
C LEU A 106 -7.57 0.66 9.17
N ALA A 107 -7.25 -0.52 9.67
CA ALA A 107 -7.12 -0.77 11.10
C ALA A 107 -5.70 -1.27 11.40
N GLN A 108 -4.97 -0.55 12.24
CA GLN A 108 -3.59 -0.88 12.62
C GLN A 108 -3.44 -0.94 14.13
N PRO A 109 -2.68 -1.90 14.69
CA PRO A 109 -2.29 -1.81 16.08
C PRO A 109 -1.37 -0.60 16.30
N GLY A 110 -1.35 -0.05 17.52
CA GLY A 110 -0.33 0.92 17.92
C GLY A 110 1.09 0.36 17.72
N LEU A 111 2.08 1.26 17.58
CA LEU A 111 3.49 0.88 17.45
C LEU A 111 3.90 -0.04 18.61
N ASP A 112 4.69 -1.08 18.29
CA ASP A 112 5.21 -2.07 19.24
C ASP A 112 4.14 -2.88 20.01
N GLY A 113 2.88 -2.84 19.55
CA GLY A 113 1.74 -3.46 20.26
C GLY A 113 1.34 -2.71 21.53
N ALA A 114 2.00 -1.59 21.83
CA ALA A 114 1.74 -0.73 22.97
C ALA A 114 0.83 0.43 22.51
N GLY A 115 -0.48 0.23 22.64
CA GLY A 115 -1.47 1.27 22.36
C GLY A 115 -2.75 0.73 21.75
N ASP A 116 -3.78 1.58 21.74
CA ASP A 116 -5.07 1.26 21.15
C ASP A 116 -4.95 1.04 19.63
N TRP A 117 -5.90 0.27 19.08
CA TRP A 117 -6.01 0.13 17.63
C TRP A 117 -6.32 1.49 16.99
N LEU A 118 -5.71 1.77 15.85
CA LEU A 118 -5.87 3.00 15.09
C LEU A 118 -6.71 2.74 13.84
N LEU A 119 -7.75 3.54 13.65
CA LEU A 119 -8.61 3.54 12.47
C LEU A 119 -8.26 4.71 11.55
N THR A 120 -8.00 4.43 10.27
CA THR A 120 -7.69 5.45 9.25
C THR A 120 -8.68 5.33 8.08
N PRO A 121 -9.72 6.18 8.00
CA PRO A 121 -10.65 6.18 6.87
C PRO A 121 -9.98 6.77 5.63
N LEU A 122 -9.68 5.92 4.66
CA LEU A 122 -9.03 6.32 3.42
C LEU A 122 -10.03 6.93 2.44
N GLU A 123 -9.63 8.05 1.86
CA GLU A 123 -10.32 8.65 0.72
C GLU A 123 -9.43 8.53 -0.51
N ALA A 124 -9.88 7.77 -1.51
CA ALA A 124 -9.22 7.71 -2.80
C ALA A 124 -10.21 8.05 -3.92
N SER A 125 -9.76 8.90 -4.84
CA SER A 125 -10.51 9.27 -6.03
C SER A 125 -9.56 9.30 -7.22
N GLY A 126 -10.04 8.99 -8.41
CA GLY A 126 -9.18 8.98 -9.59
C GLY A 126 -9.77 8.21 -10.75
N ARG A 127 -8.90 7.66 -11.58
CA ARG A 127 -9.27 6.77 -12.68
C ARG A 127 -8.49 5.47 -12.56
N VAL A 128 -9.15 4.37 -12.85
CA VAL A 128 -8.54 3.05 -12.95
C VAL A 128 -8.63 2.52 -14.37
N THR A 129 -7.68 1.66 -14.70
CA THR A 129 -7.66 0.88 -15.94
C THR A 129 -7.46 -0.59 -15.60
N PRO A 130 -7.97 -1.53 -16.41
CA PRO A 130 -7.50 -2.91 -16.36
C PRO A 130 -5.98 -2.95 -16.46
N ALA A 131 -5.36 -3.82 -15.68
CA ALA A 131 -3.93 -4.05 -15.69
C ALA A 131 -3.63 -5.53 -15.46
N ARG A 132 -2.35 -5.90 -15.61
CA ARG A 132 -1.80 -7.20 -15.24
C ARG A 132 -0.58 -6.97 -14.37
N LEU A 133 -0.47 -7.77 -13.32
CA LEU A 133 0.71 -7.84 -12.46
C LEU A 133 1.22 -9.29 -12.49
N SER A 134 2.48 -9.46 -12.80
CA SER A 134 3.19 -10.72 -12.73
C SER A 134 4.10 -10.69 -11.51
N VAL A 135 3.93 -11.65 -10.59
CA VAL A 135 4.76 -11.75 -9.39
C VAL A 135 5.81 -12.82 -9.64
N GLY A 136 7.05 -12.42 -9.92
CA GLY A 136 8.17 -13.35 -10.00
C GLY A 136 8.60 -13.80 -8.61
N HIS A 137 8.80 -12.82 -7.71
CA HIS A 137 9.30 -13.06 -6.37
C HIS A 137 8.77 -12.00 -5.39
N LEU A 138 8.48 -12.42 -4.15
CA LEU A 138 8.07 -11.54 -3.04
C LEU A 138 8.42 -12.21 -1.70
N ARG A 139 9.67 -12.06 -1.22
CA ARG A 139 10.12 -12.66 0.06
C ARG A 139 10.60 -11.67 1.11
N GLY A 140 11.04 -10.46 0.72
CA GLY A 140 11.59 -9.50 1.69
C GLY A 140 10.56 -8.63 2.40
N LEU A 141 9.26 -8.84 2.14
CA LEU A 141 8.21 -8.24 2.97
C LEU A 141 8.04 -9.09 4.24
N SER A 142 7.97 -8.45 5.40
CA SER A 142 7.73 -9.12 6.68
C SER A 142 6.43 -8.61 7.30
N PRO A 143 5.42 -9.48 7.54
CA PRO A 143 5.43 -10.91 7.24
C PRO A 143 5.40 -11.20 5.73
N THR A 144 6.02 -12.31 5.33
CA THR A 144 6.07 -12.70 3.92
C THR A 144 4.70 -13.15 3.41
N PRO A 145 4.17 -12.55 2.33
CA PRO A 145 2.90 -12.98 1.75
C PRO A 145 2.97 -14.44 1.28
N ARG A 146 1.99 -15.26 1.64
CA ARG A 146 1.88 -16.62 1.11
C ARG A 146 1.45 -16.55 -0.35
N ARG A 147 2.34 -16.98 -1.26
CA ARG A 147 2.12 -17.18 -2.72
C ARG A 147 1.07 -16.25 -3.33
N VAL A 148 1.50 -15.07 -3.77
CA VAL A 148 0.60 -14.09 -4.38
C VAL A 148 0.27 -14.48 -5.82
N ARG A 149 -1.01 -14.72 -6.10
CA ARG A 149 -1.55 -14.85 -7.47
C ARG A 149 -2.59 -13.74 -7.68
N PRO A 150 -2.29 -12.72 -8.51
CA PRO A 150 -3.24 -11.64 -8.76
C PRO A 150 -4.51 -12.17 -9.43
N LEU A 151 -5.65 -12.07 -8.75
CA LEU A 151 -6.97 -12.40 -9.31
C LEU A 151 -7.57 -11.24 -10.09
N LEU A 152 -7.29 -10.01 -9.63
CA LEU A 152 -7.64 -8.75 -10.27
C LEU A 152 -6.45 -7.80 -10.13
N THR A 153 -6.14 -7.07 -11.19
CA THR A 153 -5.15 -5.99 -11.16
C THR A 153 -5.74 -4.76 -11.82
N LEU A 154 -5.65 -3.63 -11.13
CA LEU A 154 -6.05 -2.32 -11.63
C LEU A 154 -4.81 -1.42 -11.67
N GLY A 155 -4.64 -0.71 -12.78
CA GLY A 155 -3.70 0.40 -12.88
C GLY A 155 -4.39 1.69 -12.45
N VAL A 156 -3.68 2.53 -11.70
CA VAL A 156 -4.17 3.83 -11.19
C VAL A 156 -3.31 4.96 -11.78
N PRO A 157 -3.49 5.31 -13.08
CA PRO A 157 -2.65 6.31 -13.73
C PRO A 157 -2.77 7.69 -13.09
N ASP A 158 -3.97 8.04 -12.60
CA ASP A 158 -4.25 9.30 -11.92
C ASP A 158 -5.12 9.00 -10.71
N PHE A 159 -4.60 9.25 -9.51
CA PHE A 159 -5.38 9.12 -8.28
C PHE A 159 -4.91 10.12 -7.23
N ARG A 160 -5.85 10.54 -6.39
CA ARG A 160 -5.62 11.26 -5.15
C ARG A 160 -5.97 10.32 -4.01
N LEU A 161 -5.01 10.07 -3.14
CA LEU A 161 -5.19 9.28 -1.92
C LEU A 161 -4.91 10.18 -0.71
N VAL A 162 -5.88 10.29 0.18
CA VAL A 162 -5.78 11.06 1.42
C VAL A 162 -5.70 10.08 2.58
N PHE A 163 -4.63 10.22 3.36
CA PHE A 163 -4.46 9.55 4.65
C PHE A 163 -4.72 10.56 5.76
N PRO A 164 -5.94 10.61 6.33
CA PRO A 164 -6.20 11.50 7.45
C PRO A 164 -5.44 11.04 8.70
N VAL A 165 -5.43 11.89 9.72
CA VAL A 165 -4.92 11.54 11.05
C VAL A 165 -5.72 10.35 11.58
N PRO A 166 -5.06 9.27 12.05
CA PRO A 166 -5.76 8.11 12.57
C PRO A 166 -6.51 8.44 13.86
N GLN A 167 -7.64 7.76 14.05
CA GLN A 167 -8.44 7.86 15.26
C GLN A 167 -8.24 6.61 16.12
N PRO A 168 -8.03 6.76 17.44
CA PRO A 168 -8.05 5.61 18.34
C PRO A 168 -9.40 4.89 18.26
N LEU A 169 -9.35 3.56 18.27
CA LEU A 169 -10.53 2.72 18.41
C LEU A 169 -11.08 2.92 19.82
N GLN A 170 -12.15 3.68 19.93
CA GLN A 170 -12.90 3.79 21.17
C GLN A 170 -13.68 2.49 21.40
N ILE A 171 -13.29 1.73 22.41
CA ILE A 171 -14.05 0.56 22.86
C ILE A 171 -15.09 1.06 23.89
N GLY A 172 -16.36 1.16 23.47
CA GLY A 172 -17.51 1.61 24.27
C GLY A 172 -18.08 2.94 23.74
N GLN A 173 -19.32 3.01 23.25
CA GLN A 173 -20.53 2.63 23.98
C GLN A 173 -21.49 1.77 23.14
N ALA A 174 -21.82 0.61 23.69
CA ALA A 174 -23.07 -0.09 23.47
C ALA A 174 -23.71 -0.27 24.84
#